data_AF-A0A932TA06-F1
#
_entry.id   AF-A0A932TA06-F1
#
_cell.length_a   1.000
_cell.length_b   1.000
_cell.length_c   1.000
_cell.angle_alpha   90.00
_cell.angle_beta   90.00
_cell.angle_gamma   90.00
#
_symmetry.space_group_name_H-M   'P 1'
#
loop_
_entity.id
_entity.type
_entity.pdbx_description
1 polymer ?
#
loop_
_entity_poly.entity_id
_entity_poly.type
_entity_poly.pdbx_seq_one_letter_code
_entity_poly.pdbx_strand_id
1 'polypeptide(L)'
;MKLKIDNDVLIEEFFEDSILLGIVAPIKDYQFSWQLNQMLGFSFRVNNEIEIQLSKKTRTYFFSIYQYAVPSTSLVHYLYNNQFDGEYLLPEFKHLER
;
A
#
# COMPACT_ATOMS: atom_id res chain seq x y z
N MET A 1 -31.84 -22.59 12.36
CA MET A 1 -31.18 -21.26 12.42
C MET A 1 -30.19 -21.17 11.28
N LYS A 2 -30.33 -20.18 10.39
CA LYS A 2 -29.40 -19.97 9.27
C LYS A 2 -28.43 -18.88 9.72
N LEU A 3 -27.24 -19.28 10.17
CA LEU A 3 -26.17 -18.34 10.52
C LEU A 3 -25.71 -17.69 9.20
N LYS A 4 -25.98 -16.40 9.05
CA LYS A 4 -25.47 -15.59 7.93
C LYS A 4 -24.25 -14.85 8.48
N ILE A 5 -23.12 -15.00 7.81
CA ILE A 5 -21.93 -14.20 8.11
C ILE A 5 -22.27 -12.76 7.75
N ASP A 6 -22.09 -11.86 8.71
CA ASP A 6 -22.14 -10.44 8.47
C ASP A 6 -20.76 -9.99 7.99
N ASN A 7 -20.64 -9.75 6.69
CA ASN A 7 -19.37 -9.38 6.08
C ASN A 7 -18.95 -7.97 6.49
N ASP A 8 -19.88 -7.09 6.84
CA ASP A 8 -19.57 -5.69 7.16
C ASP A 8 -18.86 -5.63 8.51
N VAL A 9 -19.37 -6.36 9.50
CA VAL A 9 -18.73 -6.52 10.82
C VAL A 9 -17.35 -7.16 10.68
N LEU A 10 -17.22 -8.18 9.83
CA LEU A 10 -15.94 -8.86 9.62
C LEU A 10 -14.87 -7.92 9.01
N ILE A 11 -15.29 -7.03 8.12
CA ILE A 11 -14.38 -6.04 7.49
C ILE A 11 -13.95 -5.01 8.53
N GLU A 12 -14.87 -4.49 9.35
CA GLU A 12 -14.55 -3.54 10.41
C GLU A 12 -13.54 -4.14 11.39
N GLU A 13 -13.80 -5.34 11.93
CA GLU A 13 -12.89 -6.04 12.84
C GLU A 13 -11.52 -6.32 12.19
N PHE A 14 -11.49 -6.61 10.89
CA PHE A 14 -10.22 -6.87 10.18
C PHE A 14 -9.33 -5.64 10.05
N PHE A 15 -9.91 -4.46 9.88
CA PHE A 15 -9.18 -3.20 9.67
C PHE A 15 -9.09 -2.31 10.91
N GLU A 16 -9.70 -2.69 12.03
CA GLU A 16 -9.76 -1.89 13.27
C GLU A 16 -8.38 -1.39 13.73
N ASP A 17 -7.37 -2.25 13.66
CA ASP A 17 -5.99 -1.94 14.07
C ASP A 17 -5.11 -1.38 12.94
N SER A 18 -5.67 -1.14 11.75
CA SER A 18 -4.92 -0.65 10.60
C SER A 18 -4.80 0.87 10.60
N ILE A 19 -3.57 1.36 10.39
CA ILE A 19 -3.29 2.80 10.24
C ILE A 19 -2.91 3.08 8.78
N LEU A 20 -3.62 4.03 8.16
CA LEU A 20 -3.31 4.52 6.82
C LEU A 20 -2.62 5.89 6.91
N LEU A 21 -1.47 6.03 6.25
CA LEU A 21 -0.72 7.27 6.18
C LEU A 21 -0.47 7.67 4.72
N GLY A 22 -0.88 8.89 4.35
CA GLY A 22 -0.54 9.49 3.05
C GLY A 22 0.78 10.24 3.13
N ILE A 23 1.71 9.94 2.22
CA ILE A 23 3.02 10.60 2.14
C ILE A 23 3.23 11.11 0.72
N VAL A 24 3.61 12.39 0.61
CA VAL A 24 4.04 13.01 -0.65
C VAL A 24 5.52 13.35 -0.52
N ALA A 25 6.33 12.85 -1.45
CA ALA A 25 7.77 13.11 -1.46
C ALA A 25 8.28 13.30 -2.90
N PRO A 26 9.23 14.22 -3.14
CA PRO A 26 9.79 14.48 -4.47
C PRO A 26 10.91 13.49 -4.84
N ILE A 27 10.80 12.24 -4.40
CA ILE A 27 11.81 11.19 -4.63
C ILE A 27 11.15 9.92 -5.12
N LYS A 28 11.94 9.03 -5.75
CA LYS A 28 11.41 7.75 -6.22
C LYS A 28 11.09 6.83 -5.04
N ASP A 29 10.09 5.98 -5.22
CA ASP A 29 9.62 4.98 -4.25
C ASP A 29 10.75 4.12 -3.65
N TYR A 30 11.68 3.62 -4.47
CA TYR A 30 12.82 2.82 -3.97
C TYR A 30 13.80 3.66 -3.15
N GLN A 31 13.95 4.95 -3.45
CA GLN A 31 14.83 5.85 -2.68
C GLN A 31 14.21 6.16 -1.33
N PHE A 32 12.90 6.40 -1.30
CA PHE A 32 12.15 6.59 -0.06
C PHE A 32 12.21 5.34 0.82
N SER A 33 11.93 4.16 0.26
CA SER A 33 12.05 2.87 0.94
C SER A 33 13.45 2.63 1.50
N TRP A 34 14.49 2.94 0.72
CA TRP A 34 15.87 2.86 1.18
C TRP A 34 16.16 3.81 2.34
N GLN A 35 15.73 5.07 2.28
CA GLN A 35 15.89 6.03 3.38
C GLN A 35 15.19 5.57 4.65
N LEU A 36 13.96 5.05 4.56
CA LEU A 36 13.24 4.48 5.71
C LEU A 36 14.03 3.34 6.35
N ASN A 37 14.63 2.48 5.54
CA ASN A 37 15.47 1.40 6.04
C ASN A 37 16.70 1.92 6.80
N GLN A 38 17.35 2.98 6.30
CA GLN A 38 18.55 3.54 6.93
C GLN A 38 18.23 4.38 8.18
N MET A 39 17.14 5.14 8.16
CA MET A 39 16.86 6.14 9.20
C MET A 39 16.00 5.61 10.35
N LEU A 40 15.08 4.68 10.06
CA LEU A 40 14.12 4.17 11.04
C LEU A 40 14.36 2.71 11.44
N GLY A 41 15.40 2.08 10.89
CA GLY A 41 15.73 0.68 11.18
C GLY A 41 14.73 -0.32 10.59
N PHE A 42 13.96 0.09 9.58
CA PHE A 42 13.09 -0.81 8.84
C PHE A 42 13.88 -1.66 7.83
N SER A 43 13.24 -2.71 7.29
CA SER A 43 13.82 -3.51 6.21
C SER A 43 12.78 -3.82 5.12
N PHE A 44 12.24 -2.76 4.53
CA PHE A 44 11.36 -2.83 3.37
C PHE A 44 12.03 -3.54 2.18
N ARG A 45 11.27 -4.43 1.56
CA ARG A 45 11.60 -5.15 0.32
C ARG A 45 10.41 -5.10 -0.62
N VAL A 46 10.67 -5.03 -1.93
CA VAL A 46 9.60 -5.14 -2.91
C VAL A 46 8.95 -6.52 -2.80
N ASN A 47 7.63 -6.57 -2.73
CA ASN A 47 6.86 -7.80 -2.76
C ASN A 47 6.06 -7.88 -4.06
N ASN A 48 6.54 -8.73 -4.96
CA ASN A 48 5.94 -8.95 -6.28
C ASN A 48 4.70 -9.86 -6.22
N GLU A 49 4.44 -10.55 -5.11
CA GLU A 49 3.29 -11.44 -4.96
C GLU A 49 1.98 -10.67 -4.75
N ILE A 50 2.08 -9.46 -4.20
CA ILE A 50 0.94 -8.60 -3.88
C ILE A 50 0.87 -7.34 -4.77
N GLU A 51 1.67 -7.29 -5.83
CA GLU A 51 1.67 -6.16 -6.77
C GLU A 51 0.25 -5.87 -7.29
N ILE A 52 -0.15 -4.60 -7.28
CA ILE A 52 -1.48 -4.21 -7.75
C ILE A 52 -1.42 -3.90 -9.23
N GLN A 53 -2.30 -4.57 -9.98
CA GLN A 53 -2.48 -4.35 -11.41
C GLN A 53 -3.80 -3.63 -11.66
N LEU A 54 -3.74 -2.51 -12.38
CA LEU A 54 -4.92 -1.79 -12.83
C LEU A 54 -4.95 -1.79 -14.36
N SER A 55 -5.98 -2.40 -14.93
CA SER A 55 -6.18 -2.41 -16.39
C SER A 55 -7.14 -1.30 -16.80
N LYS A 56 -6.67 -0.35 -17.62
CA LYS A 56 -7.49 0.70 -18.23
C LYS A 56 -7.30 0.69 -19.74
N LYS A 57 -8.41 0.52 -20.47
CA LYS A 57 -8.43 0.41 -21.94
C LYS A 57 -7.45 -0.69 -22.41
N THR A 58 -6.40 -0.30 -23.10
CA THR A 58 -5.39 -1.20 -23.70
C THR A 58 -4.11 -1.30 -22.88
N ARG A 59 -4.08 -0.72 -21.67
CA ARG A 59 -2.86 -0.62 -20.85
C ARG A 59 -3.07 -1.14 -19.43
N THR A 60 -2.08 -1.87 -18.95
CA THR A 60 -1.97 -2.32 -17.57
C THR A 60 -0.95 -1.45 -16.85
N TYR A 61 -1.35 -0.97 -15.67
CA TYR A 61 -0.54 -0.17 -14.76
C TYR A 61 -0.16 -1.05 -13.58
N PHE A 62 1.08 -0.93 -13.12
CA PHE A 62 1.64 -1.78 -12.07
C PHE A 62 2.08 -0.90 -10.90
N PHE A 63 1.51 -1.13 -9.74
CA PHE A 63 1.83 -0.37 -8.53
C PHE A 63 2.62 -1.26 -7.59
N SER A 64 3.91 -0.95 -7.46
CA SER A 64 4.82 -1.71 -6.60
C SER A 64 4.46 -1.51 -5.12
N ILE A 65 4.63 -2.59 -4.37
CA ILE A 65 4.44 -2.59 -2.91
C ILE A 65 5.76 -3.01 -2.27
N TYR A 66 6.19 -2.23 -1.27
CA TYR A 66 7.25 -2.66 -0.38
C TYR A 66 6.64 -3.12 0.94
N GLN A 67 7.16 -4.21 1.49
CA GLN A 67 6.68 -4.80 2.73
C GLN A 67 7.81 -4.93 3.74
N TYR A 68 7.48 -4.73 5.01
CA TYR A 68 8.33 -5.07 6.14
C TYR A 68 7.50 -5.64 7.29
N ALA A 69 7.71 -6.90 7.63
CA ALA A 69 7.14 -7.52 8.82
C ALA A 69 8.05 -7.23 10.03
N VAL A 70 7.49 -6.65 11.08
CA VAL A 70 8.25 -6.25 12.27
C VAL A 70 8.58 -7.51 13.09
N PRO A 71 9.86 -7.81 13.35
CA PRO A 71 10.26 -9.03 14.05
C PRO A 71 9.59 -9.18 15.42
N SER A 72 9.19 -10.40 15.75
CA SER A 72 8.56 -10.74 17.05
C SER A 72 7.22 -10.05 17.31
N THR A 73 6.54 -9.55 16.28
CA THR A 73 5.21 -8.95 16.37
C THR A 73 4.32 -9.44 15.24
N SER A 74 3.02 -9.13 15.31
CA SER A 74 2.07 -9.31 14.20
C SER A 74 2.00 -8.09 13.26
N LEU A 75 2.78 -7.04 13.53
CA LEU A 75 2.71 -5.79 12.77
C LEU A 75 3.45 -5.93 11.43
N VAL A 76 2.77 -5.53 10.36
CA VAL A 76 3.35 -5.48 9.02
C VAL A 76 3.12 -4.11 8.42
N HIS A 77 4.21 -3.50 7.95
CA HIS A 77 4.16 -2.25 7.21
C HIS A 77 4.13 -2.52 5.71
N TYR A 78 3.26 -1.80 5.01
CA TYR A 78 3.18 -1.79 3.56
C TYR A 78 3.37 -0.37 3.04
N LEU A 79 4.19 -0.22 2.00
CA LEU A 79 4.39 1.02 1.27
C LEU A 79 3.90 0.83 -0.15
N TYR A 80 2.80 1.47 -0.48
CA TYR A 80 2.23 1.47 -1.81
C TYR A 80 2.80 2.65 -2.59
N ASN A 81 3.37 2.39 -3.76
CA ASN A 81 3.57 3.47 -4.72
C ASN A 81 2.21 3.79 -5.35
N ASN A 82 1.62 4.93 -4.99
CA ASN A 82 0.30 5.34 -5.48
C ASN A 82 0.31 5.84 -6.94
N GLN A 83 1.48 5.90 -7.61
CA GLN A 83 1.60 6.45 -8.96
C GLN A 83 2.36 5.50 -9.90
N PHE A 84 1.80 5.28 -11.09
CA PHE A 84 2.47 4.57 -12.18
C PHE A 84 2.13 5.22 -13.52
N ASP A 85 3.17 5.70 -14.22
CA ASP A 85 3.10 6.37 -15.52
C ASP A 85 1.93 7.38 -15.69
N GLY A 86 1.79 8.26 -14.70
CA GLY A 86 0.78 9.32 -14.70
C GLY A 86 -0.61 8.90 -14.21
N GLU A 87 -0.88 7.61 -13.99
CA GLU A 87 -2.09 7.14 -13.32
C GLU A 87 -1.86 6.96 -11.82
N TYR A 88 -2.95 7.11 -11.06
CA TYR A 88 -2.97 6.87 -9.63
C TYR A 88 -3.74 5.60 -9.30
N LEU A 89 -3.27 4.89 -8.27
CA LEU A 89 -3.97 3.73 -7.71
C LEU A 89 -5.29 4.17 -7.05
N LEU A 90 -5.21 5.18 -6.18
CA LEU A 90 -6.37 5.78 -5.54
C LEU A 90 -6.95 6.92 -6.39
N PRO A 91 -8.19 6.80 -6.90
CA PRO A 91 -8.78 7.77 -7.82
C PRO A 91 -9.02 9.15 -7.18
N GLU A 92 -9.18 9.22 -5.86
CA GLU A 92 -9.40 10.46 -5.09
C GLU A 92 -8.21 11.41 -5.23
N PHE A 93 -7.00 10.87 -5.40
CA PHE A 93 -5.76 11.64 -5.53
C PHE A 93 -5.51 12.19 -6.94
N LYS A 94 -6.39 11.90 -7.92
CA LYS A 94 -6.33 12.54 -9.26
C LYS A 94 -6.47 14.06 -9.20
N HIS A 95 -7.08 14.59 -8.13
CA HIS A 95 -7.35 16.01 -7.92
C HIS A 95 -6.44 16.64 -6.86
N LEU A 96 -5.43 15.92 -6.35
CA LEU A 96 -4.44 16.51 -5.47
C LEU A 96 -3.54 17.40 -6.33
N GLU A 97 -3.96 18.65 -6.52
CA GLU A 97 -3.20 19.62 -7.30
C GLU A 97 -1.83 19.87 -6.65
N ARG A 98 -0.87 20.10 -7.54
CA ARG A 98 0.57 20.17 -7.31
C ARG A 98 0.99 21.47 -6.65
#